data_AF-A0A537T280-F1
#
_entry.id   AF-A0A537T280-F1
#
_cell.length_a   1.000
_cell.length_b   1.000
_cell.length_c   1.000
_cell.angle_alpha   90.00
_cell.angle_beta   90.00
_cell.angle_gamma   90.00
#
_symmetry.space_group_name_H-M   'P 1'
#
loop_
_entity.id
_entity.type
_entity.pdbx_description
1 polymer ?
#
loop_
_entity_poly.entity_id
_entity_poly.type
_entity_poly.pdbx_seq_one_letter_code
_entity_poly.pdbx_strand_id
1 'polypeptide(L)'
;MTILSPKAIRFISIAMERADDRSARAVWASRDMDTSGDLSPSVARAALGVLSQFEQQLRRELEKPGIGEGEASDLSNDLGLVIATKRTLERETQRAVA
;
A
#
# COMPACT_ATOMS: atom_id res chain seq x y z
N MET A 1 2.73 -15.62 -8.02
CA MET A 1 3.96 -14.92 -7.60
C MET A 1 3.67 -13.43 -7.65
N THR A 2 4.23 -12.61 -6.76
CA THR A 2 3.83 -11.19 -6.64
C THR A 2 4.99 -10.24 -6.81
N ILE A 3 5.14 -9.74 -8.03
CA ILE A 3 6.22 -8.81 -8.38
C ILE A 3 5.71 -7.38 -8.24
N LEU A 4 6.17 -6.68 -7.21
CA LEU A 4 5.90 -5.25 -7.04
C LEU A 4 7.05 -4.42 -7.62
N SER A 5 6.71 -3.28 -8.25
CA SER A 5 7.72 -2.33 -8.68
C SER A 5 8.43 -1.67 -7.48
N PRO A 6 9.68 -1.20 -7.62
CA PRO A 6 10.38 -0.49 -6.54
C PRO A 6 9.60 0.72 -6.01
N LYS A 7 8.86 1.42 -6.89
CA LYS A 7 7.98 2.53 -6.52
C LYS A 7 6.85 2.07 -5.60
N ALA A 8 6.22 0.94 -5.91
CA ALA A 8 5.18 0.34 -5.07
C ALA A 8 5.71 -0.10 -3.70
N ILE A 9 6.89 -0.74 -3.64
CA ILE A 9 7.53 -1.14 -2.38
C ILE A 9 7.85 0.06 -1.50
N ARG A 10 8.41 1.13 -2.08
CA ARG A 10 8.71 2.37 -1.36
C ARG A 10 7.43 3.01 -0.82
N PHE A 11 6.38 3.02 -1.62
CA PHE A 11 5.08 3.57 -1.22
C PHE A 11 4.44 2.77 -0.08
N ILE A 12 4.45 1.44 -0.16
CA ILE A 12 3.95 0.57 0.92
C ILE A 12 4.77 0.79 2.20
N SER A 13 6.08 0.99 2.09
CA SER A 13 6.92 1.29 3.25
C SER A 13 6.52 2.59 3.94
N ILE A 14 6.21 3.65 3.18
CA ILE A 14 5.69 4.92 3.73
C ILE A 14 4.33 4.70 4.41
N ALA A 15 3.42 3.95 3.77
CA ALA A 15 2.11 3.65 4.35
C ALA A 15 2.25 2.83 5.66
N MET A 16 3.20 1.90 5.72
CA MET A 16 3.52 1.10 6.91
C MET A 16 4.07 1.95 8.05
N GLU A 17 4.92 2.94 7.76
CA GLU A 17 5.43 3.87 8.79
C GLU A 17 4.32 4.72 9.41
N ARG A 18 3.30 5.08 8.62
CA ARG A 18 2.14 5.87 9.06
C ARG A 18 1.04 5.03 9.72
N ALA A 19 1.09 3.71 9.60
CA ALA A 19 0.09 2.82 10.16
C ALA A 19 0.34 2.58 11.67
N ASP A 20 -0.73 2.66 12.46
CA ASP A 20 -0.70 2.29 13.88
C ASP A 20 -0.63 0.75 14.09
N ASP A 21 -0.69 -0.03 13.02
CA ASP A 21 -0.63 -1.50 13.08
C ASP A 21 0.83 -2.00 13.24
N ARG A 22 1.21 -2.26 14.50
CA ARG A 22 2.54 -2.81 14.84
C ARG A 22 2.76 -4.21 14.28
N SER A 23 1.72 -5.02 14.19
CA SER A 23 1.82 -6.40 13.68
C SER A 23 2.04 -6.39 12.16
N ALA A 24 1.31 -5.56 11.43
CA ALA A 24 1.53 -5.38 9.99
C ALA A 24 2.94 -4.86 9.70
N ARG A 25 3.45 -3.92 10.49
CA ARG A 25 4.84 -3.43 10.39
C ARG A 25 5.86 -4.54 10.62
N ALA A 26 5.67 -5.38 11.63
CA ALA A 26 6.58 -6.49 11.91
C ALA A 26 6.61 -7.52 10.76
N VAL A 27 5.43 -7.86 10.22
CA VAL A 27 5.32 -8.75 9.05
C VAL A 27 5.96 -8.11 7.81
N TRP A 28 5.77 -6.81 7.60
CA TRP A 28 6.40 -6.10 6.48
C TRP A 28 7.93 -6.00 6.61
N ALA A 29 8.45 -5.92 7.83
CA ALA A 29 9.89 -5.89 8.12
C ALA A 29 10.55 -7.27 7.95
N SER A 30 9.81 -8.35 8.16
CA SER A 30 10.30 -9.72 7.94
C SER A 30 10.26 -10.15 6.47
N ARG A 31 9.97 -9.22 5.55
CA ARG A 31 10.00 -9.54 4.11
C ARG A 31 11.43 -9.87 3.72
N ASP A 32 11.65 -11.06 3.18
CA ASP A 32 12.91 -11.39 2.56
C ASP A 32 12.88 -10.83 1.13
N MET A 33 13.75 -9.86 0.84
CA MET A 33 13.85 -9.28 -0.51
C MET A 33 14.92 -10.01 -1.33
N ASP A 34 15.06 -11.32 -1.13
CA ASP A 34 16.07 -12.08 -1.83
C ASP A 34 15.68 -12.26 -3.31
N THR A 35 16.35 -11.45 -4.14
CA THR A 35 16.65 -11.53 -5.58
C THR A 35 15.54 -11.80 -6.61
N SER A 36 14.31 -12.10 -6.20
CA SER A 36 13.18 -12.38 -7.10
C SER A 36 12.05 -11.34 -7.04
N GLY A 37 12.05 -10.44 -6.04
CA GLY A 37 11.03 -9.41 -5.90
C GLY A 37 9.65 -9.95 -5.46
N ASP A 38 9.59 -11.19 -4.97
CA ASP A 38 8.37 -11.86 -4.55
C ASP A 38 7.98 -11.57 -3.10
N LEU A 39 6.70 -11.27 -2.87
CA LEU A 39 6.13 -11.18 -1.52
C LEU A 39 5.48 -12.50 -1.09
N SER A 40 5.76 -12.93 0.14
CA SER A 40 5.02 -14.05 0.74
C SER A 40 3.54 -13.68 0.96
N PRO A 41 2.61 -14.65 1.00
CA PRO A 41 1.18 -14.36 1.17
C PRO A 41 0.84 -13.58 2.44
N SER A 42 1.58 -13.81 3.54
CA SER A 42 1.39 -13.04 4.79
C SER A 42 1.80 -11.58 4.63
N VAL A 43 2.93 -11.32 3.96
CA VAL A 43 3.41 -9.97 3.67
C VAL A 43 2.47 -9.24 2.72
N ALA A 44 1.99 -9.92 1.67
CA ALA A 44 1.04 -9.35 0.73
C ALA A 44 -0.29 -8.97 1.42
N ARG A 45 -0.83 -9.82 2.30
CA ARG A 45 -2.04 -9.49 3.08
C ARG A 45 -1.83 -8.32 4.03
N ALA A 46 -0.69 -8.27 4.73
CA ALA A 46 -0.37 -7.16 5.62
C ALA A 46 -0.29 -5.83 4.83
N ALA A 47 0.37 -5.85 3.67
CA ALA A 47 0.45 -4.70 2.77
C ALA A 47 -0.93 -4.27 2.24
N LEU A 48 -1.80 -5.21 1.85
CA LEU A 48 -3.18 -4.90 1.42
C LEU A 48 -4.01 -4.27 2.54
N GLY A 49 -3.86 -4.76 3.77
CA GLY A 49 -4.55 -4.21 4.95
C GLY A 49 -4.17 -2.75 5.19
N VAL A 50 -2.86 -2.47 5.24
CA VAL A 50 -2.34 -1.11 5.45
C VAL A 50 -2.70 -0.18 4.31
N LEU A 51 -2.55 -0.61 3.06
CA LEU A 51 -2.95 0.22 1.91
C LEU A 51 -4.45 0.54 1.92
N SER A 52 -5.29 -0.38 2.41
CA SER A 52 -6.73 -0.14 2.53
C SER A 52 -7.07 0.89 3.62
N GLN A 53 -6.38 0.83 4.76
CA GLN A 53 -6.51 1.85 5.81
C GLN A 53 -6.05 3.22 5.29
N PHE A 54 -4.90 3.25 4.61
CA PHE A 54 -4.34 4.47 4.05
C PHE A 54 -5.24 5.07 2.95
N GLU A 55 -5.85 4.24 2.09
CA GLU A 55 -6.86 4.68 1.12
C GLU A 55 -8.05 5.35 1.81
N GLN A 56 -8.58 4.73 2.87
CA GLN A 56 -9.70 5.31 3.63
C GLN A 56 -9.31 6.62 4.29
N GLN A 57 -8.08 6.74 4.80
CA GLN A 57 -7.58 7.98 5.36
C GLN A 57 -7.53 9.09 4.31
N LEU A 58 -6.92 8.84 3.15
CA LEU A 58 -6.83 9.84 2.06
C LEU A 58 -8.22 10.27 1.56
N ARG A 59 -9.18 9.34 1.45
CA ARG A 59 -10.57 9.68 1.11
C ARG A 59 -11.20 10.62 2.14
N ARG A 60 -11.01 10.35 3.44
CA ARG A 60 -11.52 11.24 4.50
C ARG A 60 -10.86 12.61 4.49
N GLU A 61 -9.55 12.67 4.20
CA GLU A 61 -8.84 13.94 4.07
C GLU A 61 -9.36 14.77 2.89
N LEU A 62 -9.62 14.13 1.74
CA LEU A 62 -10.23 14.78 0.57
C LEU A 62 -11.66 15.29 0.83
N GLU A 63 -12.40 14.63 1.72
CA GLU A 63 -13.76 15.03 2.10
C GLU A 63 -13.78 16.20 3.11
N LYS A 64 -12.62 16.62 3.64
CA LYS A 64 -12.58 17.71 4.62
C LYS A 64 -12.97 19.05 3.97
N PRO A 65 -13.91 19.79 4.58
CA PRO A 65 -14.27 21.11 4.09
C PRO A 65 -13.09 22.08 4.23
N GLY A 66 -12.82 22.86 3.18
CA GLY A 66 -11.77 23.87 3.17
C GLY A 66 -10.38 23.37 2.76
N ILE A 67 -10.27 22.15 2.23
CA ILE A 67 -9.04 21.69 1.59
C ILE A 67 -8.67 22.58 0.40
N GLY A 68 -7.40 23.00 0.33
CA GLY A 68 -6.92 23.83 -0.78
C GLY A 68 -6.79 23.03 -2.08
N GLU A 69 -6.95 23.67 -3.24
CA GLU A 69 -6.87 22.99 -4.55
C GLU A 69 -5.56 22.22 -4.77
N GLY A 70 -4.43 22.78 -4.34
CA GLY A 70 -3.13 22.12 -4.40
C GLY A 70 -3.07 20.86 -3.53
N GLU A 71 -3.56 20.97 -2.29
CA GLU A 71 -3.60 19.85 -1.34
C GLU A 71 -4.56 18.74 -1.81
N ALA A 72 -5.72 19.12 -2.37
CA ALA A 72 -6.66 18.18 -2.96
C ALA A 72 -6.06 17.45 -4.18
N SER A 73 -5.28 18.14 -5.00
CA SER A 73 -4.57 17.55 -6.14
C SER A 73 -3.51 16.54 -5.68
N ASP A 74 -2.72 16.89 -4.67
CA ASP A 74 -1.69 16.00 -4.10
C ASP A 74 -2.32 14.75 -3.47
N LEU A 75 -3.37 14.92 -2.66
CA LEU A 75 -4.10 13.78 -2.08
C LEU A 75 -4.77 12.91 -3.15
N SER A 76 -5.29 13.49 -4.23
CA SER A 76 -5.88 12.73 -5.33
C SER A 76 -4.83 11.90 -6.08
N ASN A 77 -3.63 12.45 -6.30
CA ASN A 77 -2.50 11.73 -6.88
C ASN A 77 -2.05 10.58 -5.97
N ASP A 78 -1.90 10.84 -4.67
CA ASP A 78 -1.55 9.81 -3.70
C ASP A 78 -2.62 8.70 -3.66
N LEU A 79 -3.91 9.07 -3.65
CA LEU A 79 -5.02 8.12 -3.69
C LEU A 79 -4.98 7.26 -4.96
N GLY A 80 -4.71 7.87 -6.12
CA GLY A 80 -4.53 7.15 -7.38
C GLY A 80 -3.39 6.12 -7.31
N LEU A 81 -2.26 6.49 -6.69
CA LEU A 81 -1.12 5.61 -6.49
C LEU A 81 -1.44 4.46 -5.52
N VAL A 82 -2.16 4.73 -4.42
CA VAL A 82 -2.65 3.69 -3.49
C VAL A 82 -3.50 2.67 -4.24
N ILE A 83 -4.50 3.14 -4.97
CA ILE A 83 -5.45 2.26 -5.69
C ILE A 83 -4.72 1.41 -6.73
N ALA A 84 -3.81 2.00 -7.50
CA ALA A 84 -3.01 1.28 -8.49
C ALA A 84 -2.11 0.21 -7.84
N THR A 85 -1.51 0.54 -6.70
CA THR A 85 -0.64 -0.37 -5.94
C THR A 85 -1.45 -1.52 -5.36
N LYS A 86 -2.61 -1.24 -4.75
CA LYS A 86 -3.54 -2.26 -4.24
C LYS A 86 -3.97 -3.23 -5.33
N ARG A 87 -4.45 -2.73 -6.47
CA ARG A 87 -4.89 -3.57 -7.60
C ARG A 87 -3.77 -4.45 -8.14
N THR A 88 -2.54 -3.94 -8.16
CA THR A 88 -1.37 -4.73 -8.56
C THR A 88 -1.13 -5.85 -7.55
N LEU A 89 -1.07 -5.50 -6.27
CA LEU A 89 -0.86 -6.46 -5.19
C LEU A 89 -1.97 -7.53 -5.11
N GLU A 90 -3.23 -7.16 -5.32
CA GLU A 90 -4.38 -8.08 -5.37
C GLU A 90 -4.26 -9.09 -6.52
N ARG A 91 -4.02 -8.60 -7.74
CA ARG A 91 -3.87 -9.45 -8.94
C ARG A 91 -2.76 -10.47 -8.76
N GLU A 92 -1.65 -10.00 -8.23
CA GLU A 92 -0.46 -10.80 -8.02
C GLU A 92 -0.62 -11.82 -6.87
N THR A 93 -1.33 -11.44 -5.80
CA THR A 93 -1.70 -12.35 -4.71
C THR A 93 -2.64 -13.45 -5.21
N GLN A 94 -3.64 -13.10 -6.04
CA GLN A 94 -4.55 -14.07 -6.64
C GLN A 94 -3.81 -15.07 -7.55
N ARG A 95 -2.88 -14.58 -8.38
CA ARG A 95 -2.00 -15.42 -9.22
C ARG A 95 -1.06 -16.33 -8.44
N ALA A 96 -0.75 -16.00 -7.18
CA ALA A 96 0.12 -16.82 -6.34
C ALA A 96 -0.62 -17.98 -5.66
N VAL A 97 -1.96 -17.93 -5.62
CA VAL A 97 -2.82 -18.90 -4.93
C VAL A 97 -3.57 -19.81 -5.91
N ALA A 98 -3.64 -19.43 -7.19
CA ALA A 98 -4.18 -20.23 -8.30
C ALA A 98 -3.13 -21.22 -8.82
#